data_AF-Q22WI6-F1
#
_entry.id   AF-Q22WI6-F1
#
_cell.length_a   1.000
_cell.length_b   1.000
_cell.length_c   1.000
_cell.angle_alpha   90.00
_cell.angle_beta   90.00
_cell.angle_gamma   90.00
#
_symmetry.space_group_name_H-M   'P 1'
#
loop_
_entity.id
_entity.type
_entity.pdbx_description
1 polymer ?
#
loop_
_entity_poly.entity_id
_entity_poly.type
_entity_poly.pdbx_seq_one_letter_code
_entity_poly.pdbx_strand_id
1 'polypeptide(L)'
;MFQFKNKFLNSVTSVFKGRKLLQSNQPSNFFQGMKPQFNYNRVNQFFYRMNNPVTYSLLGANLLVFGLYQFRVIKPSTFIDNFTLGQKQINQHRYHTLATYSFAHTNLMHLGANMIGLYFFGKFIENQFGSRALAKLYFGGALLGGIFILLDLYKKRSNQIHIGASASISAIVTNFTLNFPRLTVYFFFIPMPAWVLGILILLQSVVFYGDNGSVSHQGHLGGIVFGGLSYFLMKKGRF
;
A
#
# COMPACT_ATOMS: atom_id res chain seq x y z
N MET A 1 62.43 -39.61 -0.77
CA MET A 1 63.66 -38.93 -0.34
C MET A 1 63.74 -37.57 -1.05
N PHE A 2 63.35 -36.51 -0.34
CA PHE A 2 63.82 -35.12 -0.43
C PHE A 2 63.92 -34.46 -1.83
N GLN A 3 63.00 -33.56 -2.23
CA GLN A 3 63.07 -32.12 -1.92
C GLN A 3 64.46 -31.63 -1.53
N PHE A 4 65.33 -31.23 -2.48
CA PHE A 4 66.40 -30.24 -2.26
C PHE A 4 67.17 -29.84 -3.56
N LYS A 5 66.47 -29.49 -4.65
CA LYS A 5 67.10 -28.75 -5.79
C LYS A 5 66.27 -27.53 -6.21
N ASN A 6 65.86 -26.84 -5.16
CA ASN A 6 65.27 -25.51 -5.15
C ASN A 6 66.29 -24.48 -5.69
N LYS A 7 65.75 -23.36 -6.17
CA LYS A 7 66.32 -22.01 -5.98
C LYS A 7 67.43 -21.46 -6.88
N PHE A 8 67.98 -22.17 -7.87
CA PHE A 8 68.98 -21.53 -8.76
C PHE A 8 68.39 -20.90 -10.03
N LEU A 9 67.24 -21.36 -10.53
CA LEU A 9 66.67 -20.88 -11.82
C LEU A 9 65.70 -19.69 -11.71
N ASN A 10 65.26 -19.31 -10.51
CA ASN A 10 64.29 -18.22 -10.30
C ASN A 10 64.94 -16.85 -9.95
N SER A 11 66.27 -16.73 -10.05
CA SER A 11 67.00 -15.49 -9.69
C SER A 11 67.53 -14.69 -10.89
N VAL A 12 67.30 -15.12 -12.13
CA VAL A 12 67.89 -14.49 -13.33
C VAL A 12 66.88 -13.65 -14.15
N THR A 13 65.59 -13.69 -13.81
CA THR A 13 64.54 -12.99 -14.59
C THR A 13 64.04 -11.67 -13.98
N SER A 14 64.66 -11.14 -12.92
CA SER A 14 64.09 -10.03 -12.14
C SER A 14 64.83 -8.68 -12.15
N VAL A 15 65.91 -8.44 -12.91
CA VAL A 15 66.72 -7.21 -12.64
C VAL A 15 67.06 -6.29 -13.82
N PHE A 16 66.80 -6.60 -15.09
CA PHE A 16 67.20 -5.66 -16.16
C PHE A 16 66.14 -5.34 -17.20
N LYS A 17 65.67 -4.07 -17.08
CA LYS A 17 65.32 -3.13 -18.16
C LYS A 17 63.93 -3.35 -18.76
N GLY A 18 62.89 -2.61 -18.40
CA GLY A 18 62.90 -1.16 -18.24
C GLY A 18 62.86 -0.47 -19.61
N ARG A 19 61.76 0.27 -19.84
CA ARG A 19 61.42 1.20 -20.94
C ARG A 19 60.41 0.71 -21.98
N LYS A 20 59.13 1.00 -21.71
CA LYS A 20 58.23 1.61 -22.71
C LYS A 20 57.81 2.97 -22.17
N LEU A 21 58.59 4.00 -22.50
CA LEU A 21 58.14 5.39 -22.47
C LEU A 21 57.59 5.70 -23.85
N LEU A 22 56.28 5.88 -23.99
CA LEU A 22 55.70 6.95 -24.79
C LEU A 22 54.34 7.30 -24.18
N GLN A 23 54.32 8.49 -23.56
CA GLN A 23 53.14 9.24 -23.18
C GLN A 23 52.18 9.38 -24.37
N SER A 24 50.91 9.07 -24.16
CA SER A 24 49.83 9.86 -24.77
C SER A 24 49.09 10.57 -23.64
N ASN A 25 49.39 11.85 -23.47
CA ASN A 25 48.65 12.72 -22.58
C ASN A 25 47.24 12.93 -23.16
N GLN A 26 46.26 12.22 -22.65
CA GLN A 26 44.86 12.65 -22.72
C GLN A 26 44.61 13.56 -21.53
N PRO A 27 44.08 14.79 -21.71
CA PRO A 27 43.76 15.65 -20.58
C PRO A 27 42.74 14.93 -19.70
N SER A 28 43.12 14.64 -18.45
CA SER A 28 42.21 14.11 -17.46
C SER A 28 41.12 15.16 -17.24
N ASN A 29 39.96 14.95 -17.85
CA ASN A 29 38.78 15.76 -17.60
C ASN A 29 38.48 15.66 -16.10
N PHE A 30 38.82 16.71 -15.35
CA PHE A 30 38.59 16.83 -13.90
C PHE A 30 37.14 16.48 -13.51
N PHE A 31 36.20 16.65 -14.44
CA PHE A 31 34.78 16.35 -14.29
C PHE A 31 34.38 14.88 -14.55
N GLN A 32 35.28 14.02 -15.02
CA GLN A 32 34.96 12.62 -15.35
C GLN A 32 34.80 11.73 -14.11
N GLY A 33 35.35 12.15 -12.97
CA GLY A 33 35.14 11.52 -11.65
C GLY A 33 33.96 12.08 -10.84
N MET A 34 33.32 13.16 -11.30
CA MET A 34 32.19 13.81 -10.61
C MET A 34 30.82 13.42 -11.17
N LYS A 35 30.75 12.41 -12.05
CA LYS A 35 29.46 11.80 -12.39
C LYS A 35 29.04 10.90 -11.22
N PRO A 36 27.92 11.18 -10.53
CA PRO A 36 27.48 10.31 -9.45
C PRO A 36 27.36 8.90 -9.99
N GLN A 37 28.16 7.97 -9.46
CA GLN A 37 27.99 6.55 -9.75
C GLN A 37 26.75 6.10 -9.01
N PHE A 38 25.59 6.27 -9.65
CA PHE A 38 24.34 5.76 -9.14
C PHE A 38 24.44 4.24 -9.08
N ASN A 39 24.54 3.71 -7.86
CA ASN A 39 24.56 2.28 -7.64
C ASN A 39 23.14 1.74 -7.79
N TYR A 40 22.80 1.36 -9.03
CA TYR A 40 21.52 0.76 -9.38
C TYR A 40 21.21 -0.49 -8.55
N ASN A 41 22.22 -1.20 -8.03
CA ASN A 41 22.01 -2.37 -7.18
C ASN A 41 21.48 -2.01 -5.77
N ARG A 42 21.83 -0.84 -5.20
CA ARG A 42 21.24 -0.37 -3.92
C ARG A 42 19.79 0.07 -4.08
N VAL A 43 19.49 0.75 -5.18
CA VAL A 43 18.13 1.18 -5.54
C VAL A 43 17.26 -0.03 -5.81
N ASN A 44 17.75 -0.99 -6.61
CA ASN A 44 17.06 -2.24 -6.86
C ASN A 44 16.90 -3.08 -5.60
N GLN A 45 17.88 -3.13 -4.68
CA GLN A 45 17.73 -3.79 -3.38
C GLN A 45 16.72 -3.09 -2.45
N PHE A 46 16.61 -1.76 -2.50
CA PHE A 46 15.56 -1.03 -1.79
C PHE A 46 14.17 -1.40 -2.34
N PHE A 47 14.00 -1.43 -3.65
CA PHE A 47 12.75 -1.86 -4.30
C PHE A 47 12.45 -3.35 -4.10
N TYR A 48 13.48 -4.21 -4.05
CA TYR A 48 13.35 -5.65 -3.73
C TYR A 48 12.98 -5.89 -2.26
N ARG A 49 13.42 -5.00 -1.34
CA ARG A 49 12.98 -4.97 0.08
C ARG A 49 11.56 -4.43 0.22
N MET A 50 11.13 -3.53 -0.67
CA MET A 50 9.73 -3.18 -0.86
C MET A 50 8.99 -4.25 -1.67
N ASN A 51 9.03 -5.53 -1.25
CA ASN A 51 8.32 -6.64 -1.89
C ASN A 51 6.77 -6.45 -1.95
N ASN A 52 6.26 -5.29 -1.50
CA ASN A 52 4.86 -4.87 -1.48
C ASN A 52 4.76 -3.34 -1.65
N PRO A 53 5.15 -2.78 -2.81
CA PRO A 53 5.27 -1.33 -2.98
C PRO A 53 3.93 -0.60 -2.80
N VAL A 54 2.81 -1.17 -3.25
CA VAL A 54 1.49 -0.53 -3.13
C VAL A 54 1.00 -0.58 -1.69
N THR A 55 1.22 -1.68 -0.97
CA THR A 55 0.89 -1.76 0.46
C THR A 55 1.57 -0.64 1.24
N TYR A 56 2.90 -0.49 1.09
CA TYR A 56 3.64 0.55 1.81
C TYR A 56 3.31 1.96 1.32
N SER A 57 3.02 2.15 0.04
CA SER A 57 2.57 3.44 -0.49
C SER A 57 1.23 3.86 0.10
N LEU A 58 0.27 2.93 0.20
CA LEU A 58 -1.05 3.19 0.79
C LEU A 58 -0.94 3.45 2.30
N LEU A 59 -0.13 2.68 3.03
CA LEU A 59 0.16 2.92 4.44
C LEU A 59 0.76 4.32 4.64
N GLY A 60 1.80 4.65 3.85
CA GLY A 60 2.47 5.95 3.89
C GLY A 60 1.53 7.11 3.57
N ALA A 61 0.65 6.97 2.57
CA ALA A 61 -0.32 8.00 2.21
C ALA A 61 -1.34 8.26 3.32
N ASN A 62 -1.89 7.20 3.95
CA ASN A 62 -2.80 7.34 5.09
C ASN A 62 -2.12 8.02 6.28
N LEU A 63 -0.90 7.59 6.62
CA LEU A 63 -0.11 8.19 7.69
C LEU A 63 0.23 9.65 7.40
N LEU A 64 0.56 9.98 6.15
CA LEU A 64 0.86 11.34 5.72
C LEU A 64 -0.37 12.24 5.86
N VAL A 65 -1.53 11.84 5.33
CA VAL A 65 -2.76 12.63 5.43
C VAL A 65 -3.17 12.83 6.90
N PHE A 66 -3.08 11.77 7.71
CA PHE A 66 -3.31 11.86 9.15
C PHE A 66 -2.34 12.84 9.82
N GLY A 67 -1.03 12.75 9.54
CA GLY A 67 -0.02 13.64 10.10
C GLY A 67 -0.23 15.10 9.71
N LEU A 68 -0.51 15.37 8.42
CA LEU A 68 -0.82 16.71 7.93
C LEU A 68 -2.00 17.34 8.68
N TYR A 69 -3.04 16.55 8.95
CA TYR A 69 -4.20 16.99 9.73
C TYR A 69 -3.87 17.17 11.22
N GLN A 70 -3.24 16.19 11.85
CA GLN A 70 -2.94 16.16 13.28
C GLN A 70 -2.00 17.30 13.70
N PHE A 71 -0.97 17.57 12.90
CA PHE A 71 0.01 18.64 13.15
C PHE A 71 -0.41 19.99 12.58
N ARG A 72 -1.67 20.14 12.13
CA ARG A 72 -2.24 21.39 11.59
C ARG A 72 -1.44 22.00 10.42
N VAL A 73 -0.73 21.16 9.65
CA VAL A 73 -0.05 21.57 8.43
C VAL A 73 -1.07 21.99 7.37
N ILE A 74 -2.21 21.29 7.32
CA ILE A 74 -3.38 21.69 6.55
C ILE A 74 -4.48 22.23 7.47
N LYS A 75 -5.19 23.27 7.02
CA LYS A 75 -6.31 23.84 7.79
C LYS A 75 -7.43 22.80 7.93
N PRO A 76 -8.14 22.77 9.08
CA PRO A 76 -9.27 21.85 9.27
C PRO A 76 -10.35 21.97 8.19
N SER A 77 -10.65 23.18 7.70
CA SER A 77 -11.58 23.39 6.60
C SER A 77 -11.09 22.74 5.31
N THR A 78 -9.81 22.93 4.96
CA THR A 78 -9.18 22.29 3.80
C THR A 78 -9.22 20.76 3.90
N PHE A 79 -9.00 20.20 5.10
CA PHE A 79 -9.14 18.76 5.32
C PHE A 79 -10.58 18.30 5.11
N ILE A 80 -11.55 18.95 5.76
CA ILE A 80 -12.98 18.61 5.64
C ILE A 80 -13.44 18.69 4.17
N ASP A 81 -13.07 19.75 3.48
CA ASP A 81 -13.57 19.97 2.13
C ASP A 81 -12.90 19.03 1.10
N ASN A 82 -11.67 18.55 1.30
CA ASN A 82 -10.96 17.75 0.28
C ASN A 82 -10.75 16.27 0.63
N PHE A 83 -10.89 15.89 1.90
CA PHE A 83 -10.58 14.54 2.39
C PHE A 83 -11.76 13.87 3.09
N THR A 84 -12.97 14.45 3.05
CA THR A 84 -14.15 13.81 3.64
C THR A 84 -15.23 13.65 2.60
N LEU A 85 -16.01 12.58 2.70
CA LEU A 85 -17.11 12.30 1.80
C LEU A 85 -18.44 12.67 2.44
N GLY A 86 -19.20 13.55 1.81
CA GLY A 86 -20.53 13.95 2.24
C GLY A 86 -21.31 14.62 1.10
N GLN A 87 -22.61 14.85 1.30
CA GLN A 87 -23.44 15.53 0.28
C GLN A 87 -22.89 16.90 -0.10
N LYS A 88 -22.42 17.69 0.88
CA LYS A 88 -21.85 19.01 0.66
C LYS A 88 -20.71 18.96 -0.37
N GLN A 89 -19.77 18.03 -0.20
CA GLN A 89 -18.61 17.91 -1.07
C GLN A 89 -19.01 17.54 -2.50
N ILE A 90 -19.94 16.61 -2.66
CA ILE A 90 -20.45 16.21 -3.98
C ILE A 90 -21.21 17.36 -4.66
N ASN A 91 -22.07 18.07 -3.93
CA ASN A 91 -22.81 19.22 -4.43
C ASN A 91 -21.89 20.39 -4.80
N GLN A 92 -20.69 20.47 -4.21
CA GLN A 92 -19.64 21.42 -4.55
C GLN A 92 -18.69 20.91 -5.65
N HIS A 93 -19.07 19.86 -6.38
CA HIS A 93 -18.29 19.27 -7.47
C HIS A 93 -16.92 18.71 -7.06
N ARG A 94 -16.75 18.35 -5.78
CA ARG A 94 -15.50 17.81 -5.24
C ARG A 94 -15.42 16.29 -5.41
N TYR A 95 -15.59 15.79 -6.63
CA TYR A 95 -15.69 14.36 -6.90
C TYR A 95 -14.45 13.54 -6.48
N HIS A 96 -13.29 14.18 -6.33
CA HIS A 96 -12.09 13.55 -5.77
C HIS A 96 -12.32 12.97 -4.37
N THR A 97 -13.31 13.48 -3.61
CA THR A 97 -13.65 12.97 -2.28
C THR A 97 -14.19 11.55 -2.30
N LEU A 98 -14.61 11.01 -3.44
CA LEU A 98 -14.92 9.58 -3.61
C LEU A 98 -13.70 8.68 -3.46
N ALA A 99 -12.49 9.21 -3.61
CA ALA A 99 -11.25 8.48 -3.40
C ALA A 99 -10.52 8.98 -2.14
N THR A 100 -10.39 10.29 -1.96
CA THR A 100 -9.54 10.86 -0.90
C THR A 100 -10.07 10.61 0.51
N TYR A 101 -11.39 10.39 0.68
CA TYR A 101 -11.95 10.05 1.99
C TYR A 101 -11.37 8.77 2.58
N SER A 102 -10.94 7.83 1.73
CA SER A 102 -10.32 6.59 2.16
C SER A 102 -8.95 6.79 2.82
N PHE A 103 -8.34 7.98 2.72
CA PHE A 103 -7.05 8.31 3.33
C PHE A 103 -7.19 9.18 4.60
N ALA A 104 -8.41 9.57 4.96
CA ALA A 104 -8.68 10.48 6.05
C ALA A 104 -8.94 9.75 7.37
N HIS A 105 -8.26 10.17 8.43
CA HIS A 105 -8.51 9.73 9.80
C HIS A 105 -8.37 10.91 10.75
N THR A 106 -9.16 10.92 11.83
CA THR A 106 -9.14 11.98 12.84
C THR A 106 -8.66 11.50 14.21
N ASN A 107 -8.54 10.19 14.40
CA ASN A 107 -8.06 9.60 15.65
C ASN A 107 -7.16 8.39 15.39
N LEU A 108 -6.25 8.16 16.33
CA LEU A 108 -5.19 7.15 16.20
C LEU A 108 -5.74 5.72 16.20
N MET A 109 -6.81 5.44 16.96
CA MET A 109 -7.40 4.10 17.03
C MET A 109 -8.00 3.69 15.68
N HIS A 110 -8.77 4.57 15.04
CA HIS A 110 -9.37 4.33 13.74
C HIS A 110 -8.32 4.18 12.64
N LEU A 111 -7.27 5.00 12.68
CA LEU A 111 -6.12 4.84 11.78
C LEU A 111 -5.42 3.49 12.02
N GLY A 112 -5.07 3.20 13.27
CA GLY A 112 -4.33 1.99 13.66
C GLY A 112 -5.05 0.71 13.23
N ALA A 113 -6.35 0.60 13.51
CA ALA A 113 -7.15 -0.56 13.08
C ALA A 113 -7.13 -0.75 11.55
N ASN A 114 -7.28 0.34 10.80
CA ASN A 114 -7.23 0.28 9.34
C ASN A 114 -5.83 -0.09 8.82
N MET A 115 -4.78 0.49 9.39
CA MET A 115 -3.41 0.22 8.95
C MET A 115 -2.95 -1.21 9.28
N ILE A 116 -3.42 -1.78 10.40
CA ILE A 116 -3.23 -3.20 10.72
C ILE A 116 -3.90 -4.07 9.65
N GLY A 117 -5.16 -3.81 9.32
CA GLY A 117 -5.88 -4.55 8.28
C GLY A 117 -5.19 -4.44 6.91
N LEU A 118 -4.83 -3.22 6.50
CA LEU A 118 -4.13 -2.98 5.25
C LEU A 118 -2.75 -3.65 5.22
N TYR A 119 -1.99 -3.61 6.31
CA TYR A 119 -0.68 -4.24 6.37
C TYR A 119 -0.78 -5.76 6.23
N PHE A 120 -1.67 -6.44 6.97
CA PHE A 120 -1.73 -7.90 6.90
C PHE A 120 -2.41 -8.38 5.60
N PHE A 121 -3.61 -7.90 5.32
CA PHE A 121 -4.38 -8.38 4.18
C PHE A 121 -3.91 -7.77 2.86
N GLY A 122 -3.55 -6.48 2.85
CA GLY A 122 -3.03 -5.82 1.66
C GLY A 122 -1.72 -6.43 1.20
N LYS A 123 -0.78 -6.66 2.12
CA LYS A 123 0.49 -7.34 1.82
C LYS A 123 0.29 -8.74 1.29
N PHE A 124 -0.62 -9.52 1.89
CA PHE A 124 -0.94 -10.87 1.43
C PHE A 124 -1.49 -10.84 -0.01
N ILE A 125 -2.48 -9.98 -0.27
CA ILE A 125 -3.09 -9.82 -1.60
C ILE A 125 -2.07 -9.36 -2.64
N GLU A 126 -1.20 -8.40 -2.29
CA GLU A 126 -0.17 -7.92 -3.21
C GLU A 126 0.87 -9.00 -3.54
N ASN A 127 1.27 -9.83 -2.56
CA ASN A 127 2.16 -10.96 -2.83
C ASN A 127 1.49 -12.01 -3.73
N GLN A 128 0.19 -12.24 -3.54
CA GLN A 128 -0.51 -13.35 -4.19
C GLN A 128 -1.07 -12.99 -5.57
N PHE A 129 -1.50 -11.75 -5.76
CA PHE A 129 -2.17 -11.27 -6.98
C PHE A 129 -1.48 -10.05 -7.62
N GLY A 130 -0.42 -9.52 -6.99
CA GLY A 130 0.35 -8.39 -7.50
C GLY A 130 -0.20 -7.01 -7.10
N SER A 131 0.66 -6.00 -7.24
CA SER A 131 0.39 -4.61 -6.87
C SER A 131 -0.83 -4.00 -7.56
N ARG A 132 -1.07 -4.37 -8.83
CA ARG A 132 -2.24 -3.88 -9.59
C ARG A 132 -3.56 -4.36 -8.99
N ALA A 133 -3.61 -5.61 -8.55
CA ALA A 133 -4.81 -6.17 -7.92
C ALA A 133 -5.10 -5.46 -6.58
N LEU A 134 -4.09 -5.24 -5.75
CA LEU A 134 -4.23 -4.48 -4.51
C LEU A 134 -4.73 -3.05 -4.76
N ALA A 135 -4.14 -2.34 -5.75
CA ALA A 135 -4.58 -1.00 -6.09
C ALA A 135 -6.05 -0.96 -6.54
N LYS A 136 -6.46 -1.89 -7.41
CA LYS A 136 -7.86 -2.03 -7.84
C LYS A 136 -8.80 -2.32 -6.67
N LEU A 137 -8.42 -3.19 -5.75
CA LEU A 137 -9.19 -3.49 -4.54
C LEU A 137 -9.34 -2.27 -3.64
N TYR A 138 -8.25 -1.55 -3.39
CA TYR A 138 -8.27 -0.38 -2.51
C TYR A 138 -9.15 0.74 -3.08
N PHE A 139 -8.89 1.16 -4.32
CA PHE A 139 -9.62 2.26 -4.95
C PHE A 139 -11.02 1.87 -5.39
N GLY A 140 -11.23 0.64 -5.85
CA GLY A 140 -12.57 0.14 -6.19
C GLY A 140 -13.45 -0.04 -4.96
N GLY A 141 -12.87 -0.50 -3.84
CA GLY A 141 -13.55 -0.55 -2.54
C GLY A 141 -13.89 0.84 -2.01
N ALA A 142 -12.99 1.81 -2.13
CA ALA A 142 -13.28 3.22 -1.80
C ALA A 142 -14.41 3.78 -2.69
N LEU A 143 -14.35 3.54 -3.99
CA LEU A 143 -15.35 4.06 -4.93
C LEU A 143 -16.73 3.46 -4.65
N LEU A 144 -16.85 2.13 -4.58
CA LEU A 144 -18.15 1.49 -4.36
C LEU A 144 -18.67 1.70 -2.93
N GLY A 145 -17.78 1.73 -1.94
CA GLY A 145 -18.11 2.14 -0.58
C GLY A 145 -18.62 3.59 -0.52
N GLY A 146 -17.95 4.50 -1.22
CA GLY A 146 -18.36 5.90 -1.33
C GLY A 146 -19.72 6.05 -2.00
N ILE A 147 -20.01 5.28 -3.04
CA ILE A 147 -21.34 5.24 -3.67
C ILE A 147 -22.41 4.80 -2.67
N PHE A 148 -22.17 3.73 -1.91
CA PHE A 148 -23.12 3.25 -0.90
C PHE A 148 -23.35 4.29 0.22
N ILE A 149 -22.29 4.96 0.66
CA ILE A 149 -22.37 6.08 1.61
C ILE A 149 -23.27 7.18 1.04
N LEU A 150 -23.02 7.63 -0.19
CA LEU A 150 -23.80 8.70 -0.80
C LEU A 150 -25.27 8.33 -0.96
N LEU A 151 -25.57 7.10 -1.42
CA LEU A 151 -26.94 6.61 -1.52
C LEU A 151 -27.68 6.71 -0.19
N ASP A 152 -27.04 6.31 0.92
CA ASP A 152 -27.62 6.41 2.26
C ASP A 152 -27.79 7.87 2.70
N LEU A 153 -26.77 8.71 2.48
CA LEU A 153 -26.82 10.13 2.81
C LEU A 153 -27.97 10.84 2.09
N TYR A 154 -28.10 10.66 0.77
CA TYR A 154 -29.18 11.28 -0.02
C TYR A 154 -30.56 10.76 0.38
N LYS A 155 -30.69 9.45 0.64
CA LYS A 155 -31.94 8.85 1.13
C LYS A 155 -32.38 9.43 2.47
N LYS A 156 -31.44 9.62 3.40
CA LYS A 156 -31.72 10.14 4.76
C LYS A 156 -31.70 11.66 4.86
N ARG A 157 -31.34 12.38 3.79
CA ARG A 157 -31.08 13.84 3.82
C ARG A 157 -30.08 14.23 4.93
N SER A 158 -29.05 13.41 5.11
CA SER A 158 -28.03 13.60 6.15
C SER A 158 -26.86 14.45 5.66
N ASN A 159 -26.38 15.36 6.51
CA ASN A 159 -25.17 16.16 6.30
C ASN A 159 -23.92 15.55 6.94
N GLN A 160 -23.98 14.28 7.34
CA GLN A 160 -22.83 13.57 7.86
C GLN A 160 -21.70 13.49 6.84
N ILE A 161 -20.48 13.46 7.37
CA ILE A 161 -19.26 13.28 6.61
C ILE A 161 -18.63 11.95 7.02
N HIS A 162 -18.04 11.27 6.05
CA HIS A 162 -17.40 9.97 6.23
C HIS A 162 -15.93 10.05 5.86
N ILE A 163 -15.12 9.31 6.61
CA ILE A 163 -13.67 9.21 6.47
C ILE A 163 -13.23 7.77 6.74
N GLY A 164 -12.06 7.40 6.23
CA GLY A 164 -11.33 6.20 6.61
C GLY A 164 -11.26 5.14 5.52
N ALA A 165 -10.17 4.39 5.54
CA ALA A 165 -9.86 3.32 4.58
C ALA A 165 -10.75 2.07 4.71
N SER A 166 -11.70 2.05 5.64
CA SER A 166 -12.37 0.82 6.04
C SER A 166 -13.17 0.17 4.91
N ALA A 167 -13.76 0.95 4.00
CA ALA A 167 -14.43 0.39 2.81
C ALA A 167 -13.45 -0.33 1.86
N SER A 168 -12.27 0.27 1.63
CA SER A 168 -11.17 -0.34 0.88
C SER A 168 -10.68 -1.63 1.55
N ILE A 169 -10.57 -1.63 2.88
CA ILE A 169 -10.13 -2.79 3.65
C ILE A 169 -11.19 -3.88 3.63
N SER A 170 -12.49 -3.55 3.74
CA SER A 170 -13.56 -4.52 3.56
C SER A 170 -13.47 -5.20 2.19
N ALA A 171 -13.19 -4.46 1.11
CA ALA A 171 -12.99 -5.07 -0.21
C ALA A 171 -11.80 -6.04 -0.26
N ILE A 172 -10.66 -5.63 0.31
CA ILE A 172 -9.43 -6.45 0.39
C ILE A 172 -9.68 -7.71 1.21
N VAL A 173 -10.28 -7.57 2.40
CA VAL A 173 -10.56 -8.70 3.30
C VAL A 173 -11.60 -9.62 2.67
N THR A 174 -12.70 -9.12 2.11
CA THR A 174 -13.67 -9.97 1.42
C THR A 174 -13.02 -10.77 0.30
N ASN A 175 -12.22 -10.13 -0.57
CA ASN A 175 -11.49 -10.84 -1.62
C ASN A 175 -10.57 -11.93 -1.05
N PHE A 176 -9.82 -11.62 0.02
CA PHE A 176 -8.97 -12.57 0.72
C PHE A 176 -9.78 -13.77 1.25
N THR A 177 -10.88 -13.52 1.98
CA THR A 177 -11.69 -14.57 2.62
C THR A 177 -12.37 -15.49 1.61
N LEU A 178 -12.69 -15.00 0.42
CA LEU A 178 -13.28 -15.80 -0.66
C LEU A 178 -12.23 -16.65 -1.39
N ASN A 179 -11.02 -16.12 -1.60
CA ASN A 179 -9.94 -16.87 -2.24
C ASN A 179 -9.28 -17.88 -1.29
N PHE A 180 -9.21 -17.57 0.01
CA PHE A 180 -8.48 -18.35 1.00
C PHE A 180 -9.32 -18.72 2.22
N PRO A 181 -10.52 -19.30 2.06
CA PRO A 181 -11.51 -19.43 3.12
C PRO A 181 -11.02 -20.23 4.33
N ARG A 182 -10.14 -21.22 4.10
CA ARG A 182 -9.63 -22.14 5.14
C ARG A 182 -8.34 -21.65 5.81
N LEU A 183 -7.73 -20.55 5.36
CA LEU A 183 -6.54 -20.03 6.05
C LEU A 183 -6.93 -19.51 7.43
N THR A 184 -6.12 -19.86 8.44
CA THR A 184 -6.30 -19.35 9.79
C THR A 184 -5.84 -17.90 9.85
N VAL A 185 -6.75 -17.03 10.27
CA VAL A 185 -6.48 -15.63 10.58
C VAL A 185 -6.67 -15.41 12.07
N TYR A 186 -5.93 -14.46 12.62
CA TYR A 186 -6.09 -14.04 14.01
C TYR A 186 -6.92 -12.76 14.02
N PHE A 187 -8.15 -12.84 14.52
CA PHE A 187 -8.93 -11.65 14.86
C PHE A 187 -8.58 -11.28 16.29
N PHE A 188 -7.75 -10.24 16.45
CA PHE A 188 -7.00 -9.98 17.67
C PHE A 188 -6.13 -11.19 18.06
N PHE A 189 -6.55 -11.98 19.05
CA PHE A 189 -5.85 -13.17 19.53
C PHE A 189 -6.65 -14.47 19.31
N ILE A 190 -7.83 -14.38 18.68
CA ILE A 190 -8.70 -15.53 18.43
C ILE A 190 -8.39 -16.08 17.03
N PRO A 191 -7.82 -17.29 16.90
CA PRO A 191 -7.63 -17.92 15.61
C PRO A 191 -8.97 -18.40 15.05
N MET A 192 -9.24 -18.08 13.80
CA MET A 192 -10.43 -18.52 13.09
C MET A 192 -10.14 -18.73 11.61
N PRO A 193 -10.90 -19.58 10.90
CA PRO A 193 -10.84 -19.64 9.45
C PRO A 193 -11.23 -18.29 8.83
N ALA A 194 -10.58 -17.91 7.73
CA ALA A 194 -10.84 -16.65 7.02
C ALA A 194 -12.32 -16.49 6.61
N TRP A 195 -13.01 -17.58 6.23
CA TRP A 195 -14.44 -17.49 5.90
C TRP A 195 -15.29 -17.00 7.07
N VAL A 196 -14.92 -17.32 8.31
CA VAL A 196 -15.61 -16.83 9.52
C VAL A 196 -15.44 -15.32 9.64
N LEU A 197 -14.20 -14.81 9.45
CA LEU A 197 -13.94 -13.37 9.44
C LEU A 197 -14.78 -12.64 8.37
N GLY A 198 -14.91 -13.23 7.18
CA GLY A 198 -15.74 -12.69 6.10
C GLY A 198 -17.21 -12.55 6.51
N ILE A 199 -17.77 -13.56 7.16
CA ILE A 199 -19.13 -13.52 7.70
C ILE A 199 -19.26 -12.48 8.81
N LEU A 200 -18.30 -12.41 9.74
CA LEU A 200 -18.33 -11.45 10.84
C LEU A 200 -18.36 -10.01 10.35
N ILE A 201 -17.53 -9.67 9.36
CA ILE A 201 -17.49 -8.32 8.77
C ILE A 201 -18.81 -8.01 8.05
N LEU A 202 -19.38 -8.98 7.33
CA LEU A 202 -20.69 -8.82 6.69
C LEU A 202 -21.80 -8.60 7.73
N LEU A 203 -21.89 -9.45 8.75
CA LEU A 203 -22.89 -9.35 9.80
C LEU A 203 -22.74 -8.03 10.56
N GLN A 204 -21.53 -7.62 10.91
CA GLN A 204 -21.29 -6.32 11.54
C GLN A 204 -21.80 -5.17 10.65
N SER A 205 -21.52 -5.22 9.34
CA SER A 205 -21.96 -4.18 8.40
C SER A 205 -23.48 -4.11 8.24
N VAL A 206 -24.18 -5.24 8.38
CA VAL A 206 -25.65 -5.31 8.29
C VAL A 206 -26.31 -4.93 9.62
N VAL A 207 -25.83 -5.48 10.74
CA VAL A 207 -26.40 -5.27 12.09
C VAL A 207 -26.31 -3.81 12.52
N PHE A 208 -25.18 -3.16 12.24
CA PHE A 208 -24.97 -1.76 12.58
C PHE A 208 -25.28 -0.81 11.40
N TYR A 209 -26.00 -1.30 10.39
CA TYR A 209 -26.38 -0.46 9.25
C TYR A 209 -27.23 0.72 9.72
N GLY A 210 -26.78 1.93 9.38
CA GLY A 210 -27.48 3.16 9.71
C GLY A 210 -27.19 3.73 11.10
N ASP A 211 -26.27 3.13 11.85
CA ASP A 211 -25.67 3.78 13.01
C ASP A 211 -24.95 5.08 12.59
N ASN A 212 -25.01 6.09 13.46
CA ASN A 212 -24.42 7.41 13.26
C ASN A 212 -23.01 7.51 13.87
N GLY A 213 -22.40 6.37 14.22
CA GLY A 213 -21.07 6.30 14.78
C GLY A 213 -19.96 6.73 13.83
N SER A 214 -18.73 6.70 14.35
CA SER A 214 -17.51 7.06 13.57
C SER A 214 -17.15 6.06 12.45
N VAL A 215 -17.88 4.94 12.35
CA VAL A 215 -17.65 3.85 11.40
C VAL A 215 -18.80 3.79 10.41
N SER A 216 -18.49 3.86 9.11
CA SER A 216 -19.51 3.76 8.06
C SER A 216 -19.76 2.32 7.62
N HIS A 217 -20.80 1.71 8.18
CA HIS A 217 -21.23 0.36 7.82
C HIS A 217 -21.77 0.27 6.38
N GLN A 218 -22.33 1.35 5.86
CA GLN A 218 -22.75 1.49 4.46
C GLN A 218 -21.53 1.39 3.52
N GLY A 219 -20.45 2.08 3.87
CA GLY A 219 -19.18 1.99 3.14
C GLY A 219 -18.60 0.58 3.18
N HIS A 220 -18.69 -0.12 4.32
CA HIS A 220 -18.25 -1.52 4.42
C HIS A 220 -19.04 -2.43 3.49
N LEU A 221 -20.38 -2.29 3.41
CA LEU A 221 -21.19 -3.05 2.47
C LEU A 221 -20.77 -2.82 1.03
N GLY A 222 -20.56 -1.57 0.61
CA GLY A 222 -20.05 -1.28 -0.74
C GLY A 222 -18.68 -1.89 -0.99
N GLY A 223 -17.79 -1.88 0.01
CA GLY A 223 -16.51 -2.59 -0.03
C GLY A 223 -16.65 -4.10 -0.19
N ILE A 224 -17.53 -4.74 0.59
CA ILE A 224 -17.81 -6.19 0.52
C ILE A 224 -18.33 -6.56 -0.86
N VAL A 225 -19.27 -5.79 -1.42
CA VAL A 225 -19.79 -6.02 -2.77
C VAL A 225 -18.66 -5.96 -3.79
N PHE A 226 -17.77 -4.96 -3.71
CA PHE A 226 -16.64 -4.86 -4.63
C PHE A 226 -15.64 -6.01 -4.44
N GLY A 227 -15.36 -6.41 -3.20
CA GLY A 227 -14.51 -7.55 -2.88
C GLY A 227 -15.06 -8.86 -3.47
N GLY A 228 -16.37 -9.10 -3.35
CA GLY A 228 -17.04 -10.23 -3.99
C GLY A 228 -16.96 -10.17 -5.52
N LEU A 229 -17.24 -9.02 -6.12
CA LEU A 229 -17.12 -8.82 -7.57
C LEU A 229 -15.71 -9.10 -8.07
N SER A 230 -14.69 -8.55 -7.40
CA SER A 230 -13.29 -8.75 -7.76
C SER A 230 -12.88 -10.22 -7.71
N TYR A 231 -13.36 -11.00 -6.73
CA TYR A 231 -13.13 -12.44 -6.65
C TYR A 231 -13.62 -13.16 -7.92
N PHE A 232 -14.85 -12.88 -8.36
CA PHE A 232 -15.40 -13.49 -9.58
C PHE A 232 -14.65 -13.04 -10.84
N LEU A 233 -14.22 -11.78 -10.92
CA LEU A 233 -13.42 -11.27 -12.04
C LEU A 233 -12.04 -11.94 -12.10
N MET A 234 -11.37 -12.13 -10.95
CA MET A 234 -10.09 -12.83 -10.86
C MET A 234 -10.21 -14.28 -11.33
N LYS A 235 -11.25 -15.00 -10.91
CA LYS A 235 -11.51 -16.38 -11.35
C LYS A 235 -11.70 -16.51 -12.86
N LYS A 236 -12.16 -15.45 -13.53
CA LYS A 236 -12.33 -15.39 -14.99
C LYS A 236 -11.08 -14.85 -15.73
N GLY A 237 -10.00 -14.50 -15.02
CA GLY A 237 -8.81 -13.87 -15.61
C GLY A 237 -9.04 -12.44 -16.10
N ARG A 238 -10.05 -11.74 -15.56
CA ARG A 238 -10.51 -10.41 -16.02
C ARG A 238 -10.26 -9.30 -14.99
N PHE A 239 -9.39 -9.54 -14.01
CA PHE A 239 -9.12 -8.61 -12.92
C PHE A 239 -7.67 -8.11 -12.91
#